data_AF-A0A1V5JM57-F1
#
_entry.id   AF-A0A1V5JM57-F1
#
_cell.length_a   1.000
_cell.length_b   1.000
_cell.length_c   1.000
_cell.angle_alpha   90.00
_cell.angle_beta   90.00
_cell.angle_gamma   90.00
#
_symmetry.space_group_name_H-M   'P 1'
#
loop_
_entity.id
_entity.type
_entity.pdbx_description
1 polymer ?
#
loop_
_entity_poly.entity_id
_entity_poly.type
_entity_poly.pdbx_seq_one_letter_code
_entity_poly.pdbx_strand_id
1 'polypeptide(L)'
;MLEKLGDPLVHLIRNSLDHGIESPEQRVKAGKPAGGTIELSAEHAGSNVLVKVRDDGKGLDSAAIRAKAVEKGLIAEDAALSEPELFKLIFAPGFSTASQVSNISGRGVGMDVVARSIEALGGEVEIESARGRGTTITLRLPLTLAIIEGLLVAIGDERFVIPLGSVLECIELERERDALSRLIKIRDNLVPYVVLRDVFNVSGVKPSLEHAVIVEVGNERLGLVVDTVIGQQQTVIKNLSGGLTNLDGLAGATILGDGAVALVLDLKGLMPEARKDESLMSAN
;
A
#
# COMPACT_ATOMS: atom_id res chain seq x y z
N MET A 1 -5.36 -2.73 11.66
CA MET A 1 -4.44 -1.58 11.67
C MET A 1 -3.26 -1.84 12.59
N LEU A 2 -3.47 -2.10 13.88
CA LEU A 2 -2.41 -2.45 14.84
C LEU A 2 -1.59 -3.69 14.44
N GLU A 3 -2.23 -4.76 13.95
CA GLU A 3 -1.51 -5.96 13.50
C GLU A 3 -0.60 -5.72 12.29
N LYS A 4 -0.97 -4.79 11.40
CA LYS A 4 -0.16 -4.41 10.22
C LYS A 4 1.04 -3.53 10.57
N LEU A 5 1.07 -2.97 11.79
CA LEU A 5 2.18 -2.14 12.28
C LEU A 5 3.27 -2.97 12.97
N GLY A 6 2.96 -4.21 13.39
CA GLY A 6 3.89 -5.08 14.10
C GLY A 6 5.17 -5.35 13.31
N ASP A 7 5.03 -5.84 12.07
CA ASP A 7 6.17 -6.16 11.20
C ASP A 7 7.07 -4.93 10.93
N PRO A 8 6.53 -3.75 10.54
CA PRO A 8 7.31 -2.53 10.44
C PRO A 8 8.08 -2.16 11.71
N LEU A 9 7.44 -2.17 12.88
CA LEU A 9 8.08 -1.80 14.13
C LEU A 9 9.19 -2.76 14.54
N VAL A 10 8.97 -4.07 14.41
CA VAL A 10 9.99 -5.08 14.66
C VAL A 10 11.19 -4.87 13.74
N HIS A 11 10.95 -4.53 12.47
CA HIS A 11 12.01 -4.23 11.53
C HIS A 11 12.82 -2.99 11.93
N LEU A 12 12.16 -1.89 12.30
CA LEU A 12 12.83 -0.67 12.77
C LEU A 12 13.70 -0.93 14.01
N ILE A 13 13.14 -1.63 15.00
CA ILE A 13 13.88 -1.98 16.23
C ILE A 13 15.10 -2.85 15.89
N ARG A 14 14.93 -3.83 14.99
CA ARG A 14 16.05 -4.68 14.55
C ARG A 14 17.12 -3.86 13.84
N ASN A 15 16.75 -2.93 12.95
CA ASN A 15 17.74 -2.07 12.29
C ASN A 15 18.50 -1.19 13.27
N SER A 16 17.82 -0.65 14.29
CA SER A 16 18.50 0.06 15.36
C SER A 16 19.46 -0.85 16.13
N LEU A 17 19.12 -2.12 16.39
CA LEU A 17 20.01 -3.08 17.05
C LEU A 17 21.21 -3.49 16.18
N ASP A 18 20.97 -3.92 14.94
CA ASP A 18 21.98 -4.52 14.07
C ASP A 18 22.92 -3.47 13.46
N HIS A 19 22.42 -2.26 13.23
CA HIS A 19 23.14 -1.22 12.49
C HIS A 19 23.25 0.10 13.24
N GLY A 20 22.30 0.45 14.10
CA GLY A 20 22.31 1.70 14.87
C GLY A 20 23.28 1.66 16.06
N ILE A 21 23.07 0.72 16.99
CA ILE A 21 23.81 0.58 18.23
C ILE A 21 25.22 0.03 17.95
N GLU A 22 26.24 0.73 18.47
CA GLU A 22 27.64 0.32 18.34
C GLU A 22 28.02 -0.73 19.39
N SER A 23 29.16 -1.42 19.19
CA SER A 23 29.67 -2.34 20.21
C SER A 23 30.01 -1.59 21.51
N PRO A 24 29.95 -2.23 22.69
CA PRO A 24 30.29 -1.58 23.96
C PRO A 24 31.65 -0.87 23.95
N GLU A 25 32.65 -1.45 23.30
CA GLU A 25 33.99 -0.87 23.17
C GLU A 25 33.99 0.40 22.31
N GLN A 26 33.24 0.39 21.21
CA GLN A 26 33.08 1.56 20.33
C GLN A 26 32.33 2.68 21.06
N ARG A 27 31.31 2.35 21.84
CA ARG A 27 30.52 3.32 22.63
C ARG A 27 31.38 4.00 23.69
N VAL A 28 32.15 3.22 24.47
CA VAL A 28 33.05 3.78 25.49
C VAL A 28 34.11 4.69 24.84
N LYS A 29 34.68 4.29 23.70
CA LYS A 29 35.62 5.15 22.93
C LYS A 29 34.99 6.45 22.44
N ALA A 30 33.69 6.43 22.11
CA ALA A 30 32.92 7.61 21.72
C ALA A 30 32.40 8.43 22.91
N GLY A 31 32.74 8.06 24.15
CA GLY A 31 32.28 8.77 25.37
C GLY A 31 30.83 8.48 25.76
N LYS A 32 30.25 7.39 25.24
CA LYS A 32 28.86 6.98 25.48
C LYS A 32 28.78 5.85 26.51
N PRO A 33 27.64 5.66 27.19
CA PRO A 33 27.43 4.49 28.05
C PRO A 33 27.62 3.18 27.29
N ALA A 34 28.17 2.16 27.96
CA ALA A 34 28.41 0.85 27.33
C ALA A 34 27.11 0.19 26.85
N GLY A 35 25.98 0.43 27.53
CA GLY A 35 24.65 0.04 27.07
C GLY A 35 24.10 1.02 26.03
N GLY A 36 23.50 0.48 24.96
CA GLY A 36 22.68 1.22 24.02
C GLY A 36 21.23 1.31 24.48
N THR A 37 20.54 2.38 24.07
CA THR A 37 19.11 2.59 24.34
C THR A 37 18.34 2.65 23.04
N ILE A 38 17.26 1.87 22.97
CA ILE A 38 16.24 1.99 21.92
C ILE A 38 14.91 2.25 22.62
N GLU A 39 14.27 3.35 22.26
CA GLU A 39 13.02 3.83 22.82
C GLU A 39 11.92 3.71 21.77
N LEU A 40 10.82 3.05 22.13
CA LEU A 40 9.57 3.05 21.36
C LEU A 40 8.56 3.91 22.13
N SER A 41 8.07 4.97 21.51
CA SER A 41 7.03 5.82 22.07
C SER A 41 5.90 6.04 21.08
N ALA A 42 4.71 6.34 21.60
CA ALA A 42 3.56 6.70 20.81
C ALA A 42 2.84 7.89 21.47
N GLU A 43 2.51 8.90 20.68
CA GLU A 43 1.79 10.09 21.16
C GLU A 43 0.73 10.52 20.16
N HIS A 44 -0.34 11.14 20.67
CA HIS A 44 -1.35 11.74 19.81
C HIS A 44 -0.93 13.17 19.45
N ALA A 45 -0.92 13.47 18.15
CA ALA A 45 -0.61 14.79 17.61
C ALA A 45 -1.70 15.21 16.62
N GLY A 46 -2.71 15.92 17.13
CA GLY A 46 -3.86 16.37 16.33
C GLY A 46 -4.67 15.19 15.80
N SER A 47 -4.83 15.10 14.49
CA SER A 47 -5.53 14.00 13.79
C SER A 47 -4.64 12.78 13.52
N ASN A 48 -3.42 12.75 14.06
CA ASN A 48 -2.45 11.69 13.83
C ASN A 48 -1.98 11.05 15.15
N VAL A 49 -1.54 9.80 15.05
CA VAL A 49 -0.69 9.12 16.03
C VAL A 49 0.73 9.18 15.51
N LEU A 50 1.66 9.69 16.33
CA LEU A 50 3.09 9.62 16.06
C LEU A 50 3.66 8.44 16.82
N VAL A 51 4.19 7.45 16.10
CA VAL A 51 4.93 6.33 16.70
C VAL A 51 6.41 6.54 16.40
N LYS A 52 7.23 6.67 17.43
CA LYS A 52 8.65 6.99 17.31
C LYS A 52 9.50 5.82 17.75
N VAL A 53 10.46 5.45 16.92
CA VAL A 53 11.56 4.53 17.27
C VAL A 53 12.84 5.35 17.31
N ARG A 54 13.41 5.52 18.50
CA ARG A 54 14.63 6.30 18.71
C ARG A 54 15.73 5.41 19.24
N ASP A 55 16.92 5.49 18.65
CA ASP A 55 18.14 4.91 19.21
C ASP A 55 19.15 5.99 19.58
N ASP A 56 20.03 5.66 20.50
CA ASP A 56 21.19 6.47 20.86
C ASP A 56 22.47 5.96 20.17
N GLY A 57 22.36 5.40 18.97
CA GLY A 57 23.44 4.76 18.23
C GLY A 57 24.41 5.71 17.54
N LYS A 58 25.09 5.23 16.50
CA LYS A 58 26.06 6.03 15.73
C LYS A 58 25.43 7.04 14.78
N GLY A 59 24.11 7.01 14.60
CA GLY A 59 23.42 7.79 13.57
C GLY A 59 23.69 7.29 12.15
N LEU A 60 23.10 7.96 11.18
CA LEU A 60 23.25 7.67 9.76
C LEU A 60 24.53 8.29 9.19
N ASP A 61 25.16 7.60 8.24
CA ASP A 61 26.32 8.11 7.52
C ASP A 61 25.86 8.72 6.18
N SER A 62 25.67 10.06 6.18
CA SER A 62 25.27 10.85 5.01
C SER A 62 26.18 10.59 3.79
N ALA A 63 27.49 10.47 4.00
CA ALA A 63 28.43 10.24 2.89
C ALA A 63 28.26 8.84 2.27
N ALA A 64 28.09 7.82 3.11
CA ALA A 64 27.84 6.45 2.63
C ALA A 64 26.50 6.34 1.88
N ILE A 65 25.45 7.00 2.39
CA ILE A 65 24.12 7.04 1.75
C ILE A 65 24.22 7.72 0.38
N ARG A 66 24.90 8.88 0.29
CA ARG A 66 25.11 9.60 -0.97
C ARG A 66 25.87 8.74 -1.98
N ALA A 67 26.99 8.15 -1.58
CA ALA A 67 27.77 7.29 -2.47
C ALA A 67 26.94 6.13 -3.03
N LYS A 68 26.14 5.47 -2.18
CA LYS A 68 25.24 4.38 -2.60
C LYS A 68 24.10 4.86 -3.49
N ALA A 69 23.57 6.05 -3.24
CA ALA A 69 22.51 6.64 -4.06
C ALA A 69 22.99 6.99 -5.47
N VAL A 70 24.22 7.53 -5.60
CA VAL A 70 24.86 7.79 -6.90
C VAL A 70 25.15 6.49 -7.63
N GLU A 71 25.73 5.48 -6.95
CA GLU A 71 26.00 4.15 -7.54
C GLU A 71 24.73 3.49 -8.11
N LYS A 72 23.59 3.66 -7.42
CA LYS A 72 22.29 3.14 -7.85
C LYS A 72 21.55 4.03 -8.86
N GLY A 73 22.13 5.18 -9.25
CA GLY A 73 21.52 6.12 -10.19
C GLY A 73 20.28 6.82 -9.64
N LEU A 74 20.10 6.88 -8.32
CA LEU A 74 18.95 7.55 -7.69
C LEU A 74 19.12 9.07 -7.67
N ILE A 75 20.37 9.54 -7.64
CA ILE A 75 20.73 10.96 -7.66
C ILE A 75 21.94 11.18 -8.55
N ALA A 76 22.07 12.38 -9.12
CA ALA A 76 23.29 12.82 -9.77
C ALA A 76 24.39 13.12 -8.73
N GLU A 77 25.66 13.01 -9.14
CA GLU A 77 26.80 13.23 -8.25
C GLU A 77 26.86 14.65 -7.69
N ASP A 78 26.45 15.64 -8.50
CA ASP A 78 26.37 17.06 -8.18
C ASP A 78 25.03 17.48 -7.53
N ALA A 79 24.13 16.54 -7.25
CA ALA A 79 22.83 16.85 -6.64
C ALA A 79 23.00 17.49 -5.25
N ALA A 80 22.54 18.74 -5.12
CA ALA A 80 22.51 19.48 -3.86
C ALA A 80 21.26 19.12 -3.06
N LEU A 81 21.35 18.06 -2.25
CA LEU A 81 20.31 17.62 -1.32
C LEU A 81 20.67 17.99 0.12
N SER A 82 19.67 18.41 0.88
CA SER A 82 19.76 18.53 2.34
C SER A 82 19.89 17.14 3.00
N GLU A 83 20.39 17.09 4.24
CA GLU A 83 20.49 15.80 4.97
C GLU A 83 19.15 15.06 5.12
N PRO A 84 18.02 15.74 5.45
CA PRO A 84 16.72 15.06 5.53
C PRO A 84 16.29 14.46 4.19
N GLU A 85 16.52 15.15 3.07
CA GLU A 85 16.22 14.63 1.73
C GLU A 85 17.09 13.42 1.38
N LEU A 86 18.36 13.46 1.78
CA LEU A 86 19.29 12.37 1.58
C LEU A 86 18.90 11.12 2.40
N PHE A 87 18.46 11.29 3.65
CA PHE A 87 18.01 10.18 4.49
C PHE A 87 16.73 9.53 3.97
N LYS A 88 15.83 10.28 3.32
CA LYS A 88 14.64 9.72 2.66
C LYS A 88 14.99 8.71 1.56
N LEU A 89 16.18 8.79 0.95
CA LEU A 89 16.62 7.82 -0.06
C LEU A 89 16.76 6.40 0.49
N ILE A 90 16.88 6.24 1.82
CA ILE A 90 16.89 4.92 2.47
C ILE A 90 15.60 4.13 2.22
N PHE A 91 14.49 4.83 1.97
CA PHE A 91 13.21 4.21 1.63
C PHE A 91 13.06 3.86 0.14
N ALA A 92 14.03 4.22 -0.70
CA ALA A 92 13.97 3.91 -2.12
C ALA A 92 14.03 2.39 -2.35
N PRO A 93 13.29 1.86 -3.34
CA PRO A 93 13.25 0.42 -3.60
C PRO A 93 14.64 -0.20 -3.76
N GLY A 94 14.92 -1.25 -3.00
CA GLY A 94 16.22 -1.92 -3.05
C GLY A 94 17.40 -1.06 -2.56
N PHE A 95 17.15 0.02 -1.82
CA PHE A 95 18.19 0.77 -1.12
C PHE A 95 18.64 0.01 0.13
N SER A 96 19.88 -0.46 0.12
CA SER A 96 20.54 -1.03 1.29
C SER A 96 22.01 -0.63 1.26
N THR A 97 22.52 -0.23 2.42
CA THR A 97 23.93 0.10 2.64
C THR A 97 24.75 -1.13 3.03
N ALA A 98 24.11 -2.29 3.25
CA ALA A 98 24.81 -3.51 3.60
C ALA A 98 25.51 -4.11 2.36
N SER A 99 26.80 -4.39 2.49
CA SER A 99 27.62 -5.07 1.47
C SER A 99 27.36 -6.58 1.40
N GLN A 100 26.62 -7.15 2.34
CA GLN A 100 26.15 -8.53 2.33
C GLN A 100 24.64 -8.58 2.47
N VAL A 101 24.00 -9.37 1.61
CA VAL A 101 22.60 -9.77 1.77
C VAL A 101 22.52 -10.62 3.03
N SER A 102 21.94 -10.09 4.12
CA SER A 102 21.71 -10.89 5.32
C SER A 102 20.62 -11.93 5.01
N ASN A 103 21.07 -13.15 4.75
CA ASN A 103 20.23 -14.31 4.47
C ASN A 103 19.54 -14.83 5.75
N ILE A 104 18.59 -14.09 6.33
CA ILE A 104 17.58 -14.73 7.19
C ILE A 104 16.19 -14.11 6.93
N SER A 105 15.27 -14.98 6.47
CA SER A 105 13.81 -14.85 6.32
C SER A 105 13.24 -14.79 4.89
N GLY A 106 14.05 -14.83 3.84
CA GLY A 106 13.56 -15.11 2.47
C GLY A 106 12.54 -14.10 1.89
N ARG A 107 12.37 -12.93 2.53
CA ARG A 107 11.46 -11.86 2.06
C ARG A 107 12.12 -10.50 1.85
N GLY A 108 13.44 -10.37 2.07
CA GLY A 108 14.19 -9.15 1.74
C GLY A 108 13.53 -7.88 2.26
N VAL A 109 13.23 -7.80 3.56
CA VAL A 109 12.54 -6.65 4.13
C VAL A 109 13.57 -5.53 4.26
N GLY A 110 13.53 -4.57 3.34
CA GLY A 110 14.26 -3.33 3.43
C GLY A 110 13.42 -2.23 4.06
N MET A 111 14.03 -1.07 4.26
CA MET A 111 13.33 0.14 4.72
C MET A 111 12.25 0.59 3.73
N ASP A 112 12.37 0.22 2.45
CA ASP A 112 11.35 0.41 1.41
C ASP A 112 10.04 -0.34 1.71
N VAL A 113 10.13 -1.56 2.27
CA VAL A 113 8.95 -2.32 2.70
C VAL A 113 8.26 -1.63 3.87
N VAL A 114 9.02 -1.11 4.84
CA VAL A 114 8.48 -0.33 5.95
C VAL A 114 7.72 0.89 5.43
N ALA A 115 8.35 1.69 4.57
CA ALA A 115 7.71 2.89 4.00
C ALA A 115 6.40 2.55 3.29
N ARG A 116 6.40 1.55 2.40
CA ARG A 116 5.19 1.11 1.68
C ARG A 116 4.09 0.61 2.62
N SER A 117 4.45 -0.12 3.68
CA SER A 117 3.48 -0.58 4.67
C SER A 117 2.81 0.59 5.41
N ILE A 118 3.56 1.66 5.68
CA ILE A 118 3.04 2.87 6.35
C ILE A 118 2.21 3.72 5.38
N GLU A 119 2.65 3.89 4.14
CA GLU A 119 1.90 4.56 3.08
C GLU A 119 0.56 3.84 2.80
N ALA A 120 0.54 2.51 2.81
CA ALA A 120 -0.68 1.71 2.66
C ALA A 120 -1.69 1.91 3.81
N LEU A 121 -1.24 2.43 4.95
CA LEU A 121 -2.09 2.83 6.08
C LEU A 121 -2.48 4.32 6.02
N GLY A 122 -2.15 5.01 4.92
CA GLY A 122 -2.38 6.45 4.77
C GLY A 122 -1.46 7.30 5.64
N GLY A 123 -0.35 6.73 6.12
CA GLY A 123 0.64 7.44 6.93
C GLY A 123 1.90 7.82 6.16
N GLU A 124 2.82 8.45 6.87
CA GLU A 124 4.13 8.84 6.36
C GLU A 124 5.25 8.46 7.35
N VAL A 125 6.48 8.36 6.83
CA VAL A 125 7.67 8.05 7.60
C VAL A 125 8.66 9.22 7.51
N GLU A 126 9.11 9.70 8.66
CA GLU A 126 10.14 10.73 8.80
C GLU A 126 11.38 10.13 9.47
N ILE A 127 12.56 10.62 9.10
CA ILE A 127 13.83 10.25 9.72
C ILE A 127 14.57 11.52 10.15
N GLU A 128 15.01 11.52 11.40
CA GLU A 128 15.97 12.47 11.94
C GLU A 128 17.18 11.70 12.44
N SER A 129 18.38 12.08 12.03
CA SER A 129 19.60 11.40 12.48
C SER A 129 20.77 12.36 12.57
N ALA A 130 21.63 12.14 13.55
CA ALA A 130 22.87 12.90 13.69
C ALA A 130 24.00 11.95 14.07
N ARG A 131 25.14 12.08 13.36
CA ARG A 131 26.32 11.24 13.57
C ARG A 131 26.78 11.29 15.02
N GLY A 132 26.91 10.12 15.64
CA GLY A 132 27.27 9.91 17.05
C GLY A 132 26.15 10.15 18.06
N ARG A 133 24.97 10.63 17.65
CA ARG A 133 23.83 10.95 18.54
C ARG A 133 22.62 10.02 18.36
N GLY A 134 22.66 9.15 17.37
CA GLY A 134 21.62 8.16 17.08
C GLY A 134 20.62 8.63 16.02
N THR A 135 19.55 7.87 15.88
CA THR A 135 18.52 8.06 14.87
C THR A 135 17.13 8.02 15.51
N THR A 136 16.22 8.84 15.01
CA THR A 136 14.80 8.81 15.33
C THR A 136 14.02 8.60 14.04
N ILE A 137 13.18 7.58 14.02
CA ILE A 137 12.25 7.30 12.93
C ILE A 137 10.84 7.55 13.47
N THR A 138 10.11 8.44 12.82
CA THR A 138 8.75 8.83 13.22
C THR A 138 7.77 8.31 12.18
N LEU A 139 6.83 7.47 12.59
CA LEU A 139 5.69 7.02 11.80
C LEU A 139 4.52 7.93 12.15
N ARG A 140 4.04 8.73 11.20
CA ARG A 140 2.83 9.53 11.36
C ARG A 140 1.67 8.79 10.72
N LEU A 141 0.72 8.34 11.53
CA LEU A 141 -0.42 7.58 11.09
C LEU A 141 -1.70 8.37 11.37
N PRO A 142 -2.66 8.46 10.43
CA PRO A 142 -3.95 9.09 10.71
C PRO A 142 -4.68 8.33 11.83
N LEU A 143 -5.25 9.08 12.77
CA LEU A 143 -6.03 8.54 13.89
C LEU A 143 -7.40 8.02 13.42
N THR A 144 -7.86 8.45 12.25
CA THR A 144 -9.19 8.18 11.71
C THR A 144 -9.26 6.86 10.95
N LEU A 145 -10.44 6.24 10.96
CA LEU A 145 -10.83 5.27 9.95
C LEU A 145 -10.70 5.93 8.57
N ALA A 146 -10.11 5.25 7.59
CA ALA A 146 -9.85 5.83 6.27
C ALA A 146 -11.18 6.22 5.58
N ILE A 147 -11.45 7.52 5.49
CA ILE A 147 -12.51 8.05 4.63
C ILE A 147 -11.98 7.96 3.20
N ILE A 148 -12.72 7.28 2.34
CA ILE A 148 -12.45 7.26 0.90
C ILE A 148 -13.64 7.83 0.15
N GLU A 149 -13.35 8.45 -0.99
CA GLU A 149 -14.34 8.70 -2.02
C GLU A 149 -14.53 7.41 -2.82
N GLY A 150 -15.78 6.98 -2.94
CA GLY A 150 -16.13 5.75 -3.60
C GLY A 150 -17.26 5.93 -4.61
N LEU A 151 -17.17 5.21 -5.71
CA LEU A 151 -18.28 5.00 -6.62
C LEU A 151 -19.12 3.83 -6.10
N LEU A 152 -20.35 4.11 -5.69
CA LEU A 152 -21.31 3.11 -5.25
C LEU A 152 -21.95 2.46 -6.46
N VAL A 153 -21.87 1.14 -6.51
CA VAL A 153 -22.45 0.30 -7.55
C VAL A 153 -23.32 -0.80 -6.93
N ALA A 154 -24.26 -1.33 -7.71
CA ALA A 154 -25.12 -2.42 -7.27
C ALA A 154 -25.03 -3.63 -8.19
N ILE A 155 -25.24 -4.80 -7.59
CA ILE A 155 -25.41 -6.08 -8.28
C ILE A 155 -26.56 -6.79 -7.58
N GLY A 156 -27.73 -6.86 -8.21
CA GLY A 156 -28.97 -7.20 -7.52
C GLY A 156 -29.19 -6.28 -6.33
N ASP A 157 -29.39 -6.89 -5.15
CA ASP A 157 -29.59 -6.16 -3.88
C ASP A 157 -28.27 -5.84 -3.15
N GLU A 158 -27.14 -6.36 -3.64
CA GLU A 158 -25.83 -6.18 -3.02
C GLU A 158 -25.19 -4.84 -3.43
N ARG A 159 -24.49 -4.21 -2.48
CA ARG A 159 -23.82 -2.91 -2.66
C ARG A 159 -22.31 -3.06 -2.60
N PHE A 160 -21.63 -2.47 -3.58
CA PHE A 160 -20.17 -2.44 -3.63
C PHE A 160 -19.66 -1.01 -3.80
N VAL A 161 -18.46 -0.76 -3.29
CA VAL A 161 -17.76 0.51 -3.40
C VAL A 161 -16.47 0.31 -4.16
N ILE A 162 -16.32 1.03 -5.27
CA ILE A 162 -15.09 1.11 -6.05
C ILE A 162 -14.36 2.39 -5.64
N PRO A 163 -13.08 2.35 -5.23
CA PRO A 163 -12.32 3.57 -4.93
C PRO A 163 -12.35 4.54 -6.12
N LEU A 164 -12.89 5.75 -5.91
CA LEU A 164 -13.17 6.68 -7.01
C LEU A 164 -11.87 7.14 -7.71
N GLY A 165 -10.78 7.27 -6.97
CA GLY A 165 -9.47 7.63 -7.52
C GLY A 165 -8.88 6.61 -8.50
N SER A 166 -9.43 5.39 -8.55
CA SER A 166 -9.05 4.38 -9.55
C SER A 166 -9.98 4.36 -10.76
N VAL A 167 -11.12 5.06 -10.74
CA VAL A 167 -12.12 5.04 -11.81
C VAL A 167 -11.73 6.02 -12.91
N LEU A 168 -11.64 5.53 -14.15
CA LEU A 168 -11.38 6.33 -15.34
C LEU A 168 -12.68 6.82 -16.00
N GLU A 169 -13.59 5.89 -16.29
CA GLU A 169 -14.87 6.18 -16.92
C GLU A 169 -15.89 5.06 -16.65
N CYS A 170 -17.18 5.39 -16.81
CA CYS A 170 -18.27 4.43 -16.74
C CYS A 170 -19.00 4.43 -18.09
N ILE A 171 -19.26 3.24 -18.63
CA ILE A 171 -19.97 3.08 -19.89
C ILE A 171 -21.12 2.09 -19.73
N GLU A 172 -22.19 2.31 -20.48
CA GLU A 172 -23.29 1.36 -20.59
C GLU A 172 -22.86 0.18 -21.48
N LEU A 173 -23.29 -1.02 -21.09
CA LEU A 173 -23.04 -2.26 -21.80
C LEU A 173 -24.34 -2.99 -22.05
N GLU A 174 -24.62 -3.22 -23.33
CA GLU A 174 -25.66 -4.16 -23.73
C GLU A 174 -25.19 -5.59 -23.46
N ARG A 175 -26.15 -6.44 -23.07
CA ARG A 175 -25.87 -7.83 -22.68
C ARG A 175 -25.60 -8.74 -23.87
N GLU A 176 -26.16 -8.45 -25.04
CA GLU A 176 -25.92 -9.19 -26.29
C GLU A 176 -24.55 -8.86 -26.87
N ARG A 177 -23.50 -9.24 -26.15
CA ARG A 177 -22.10 -9.10 -26.55
C ARG A 177 -21.47 -10.47 -26.79
N ASP A 178 -20.43 -10.50 -27.61
CA ASP A 178 -19.63 -11.69 -27.83
C ASP A 178 -18.84 -12.04 -26.55
N ALA A 179 -19.46 -12.87 -25.70
CA ALA A 179 -18.96 -13.25 -24.39
C ALA A 179 -17.64 -14.05 -24.44
N LEU A 180 -17.24 -14.53 -25.63
CA LEU A 180 -16.04 -15.34 -25.81
C LEU A 180 -14.75 -14.53 -25.66
N SER A 181 -14.79 -13.22 -25.89
CA SER A 181 -13.57 -12.40 -25.85
C SER A 181 -13.26 -11.74 -24.51
N ARG A 182 -14.25 -11.60 -23.60
CA ARG A 182 -14.15 -10.82 -22.34
C ARG A 182 -13.39 -9.49 -22.46
N LEU A 183 -13.46 -8.85 -23.62
CA LEU A 183 -12.83 -7.56 -23.92
C LEU A 183 -13.91 -6.54 -24.23
N ILE A 184 -13.73 -5.32 -23.73
CA ILE A 184 -14.53 -4.16 -24.12
C ILE A 184 -13.63 -3.24 -24.94
N LYS A 185 -14.10 -2.84 -26.12
CA LYS A 185 -13.42 -1.84 -26.92
C LYS A 185 -13.77 -0.45 -26.40
N ILE A 186 -12.76 0.25 -25.89
CA ILE A 186 -12.89 1.62 -25.36
C ILE A 186 -11.99 2.52 -26.19
N ARG A 187 -12.63 3.29 -27.07
CA ARG A 187 -11.95 4.06 -28.12
C ARG A 187 -11.10 3.10 -28.96
N ASP A 188 -9.77 3.25 -28.92
CA ASP A 188 -8.82 2.41 -29.68
C ASP A 188 -8.17 1.30 -28.83
N ASN A 189 -8.54 1.16 -27.55
CA ASN A 189 -7.96 0.16 -26.65
C ASN A 189 -8.95 -0.98 -26.38
N LEU A 190 -8.43 -2.20 -26.30
CA LEU A 190 -9.17 -3.35 -25.79
C LEU A 190 -8.88 -3.47 -24.29
N VAL A 191 -9.93 -3.46 -23.48
CA VAL A 191 -9.84 -3.53 -22.02
C VAL A 191 -10.47 -4.84 -21.56
N PRO A 192 -9.72 -5.71 -20.85
CA PRO A 192 -10.30 -6.92 -20.28
C PRO A 192 -11.31 -6.54 -19.20
N TYR A 193 -12.36 -7.33 -19.06
CA TYR A 193 -13.36 -7.10 -18.03
C TYR A 193 -13.68 -8.33 -17.20
N VAL A 194 -14.14 -8.07 -15.99
CA VAL A 194 -14.61 -9.06 -15.03
C VAL A 194 -16.07 -8.76 -14.72
N VAL A 195 -16.90 -9.81 -14.73
CA VAL A 195 -18.30 -9.72 -14.32
C VAL A 195 -18.38 -9.91 -12.82
N LEU A 196 -18.57 -8.82 -12.07
CA LEU A 196 -18.53 -8.87 -10.60
C LEU A 196 -19.62 -9.76 -10.01
N ARG A 197 -20.76 -9.87 -10.69
CA ARG A 197 -21.82 -10.81 -10.34
C ARG A 197 -21.32 -12.25 -10.26
N ASP A 198 -20.52 -12.66 -11.25
CA ASP A 198 -20.01 -14.02 -11.34
C ASP A 198 -18.88 -14.23 -10.31
N VAL A 199 -18.04 -13.20 -10.07
CA VAL A 199 -16.99 -13.23 -9.03
C VAL A 199 -17.57 -13.41 -7.63
N PHE A 200 -18.59 -12.61 -7.28
CA PHE A 200 -19.19 -12.64 -5.95
C PHE A 200 -20.37 -13.61 -5.84
N ASN A 201 -20.61 -14.43 -6.87
CA ASN A 201 -21.68 -15.43 -6.95
C ASN A 201 -23.07 -14.87 -6.57
N VAL A 202 -23.36 -13.64 -7.04
CA VAL A 202 -24.59 -12.93 -6.71
C VAL A 202 -25.75 -13.48 -7.54
N SER A 203 -26.69 -14.12 -6.86
CA SER A 203 -27.91 -14.68 -7.47
C SER A 203 -28.86 -13.59 -7.94
N GLY A 204 -29.81 -13.97 -8.80
CA GLY A 204 -30.88 -13.08 -9.26
C GLY A 204 -30.94 -12.88 -10.77
N VAL A 205 -31.89 -12.05 -11.19
CA VAL A 205 -32.11 -11.77 -12.62
C VAL A 205 -31.05 -10.78 -13.10
N LYS A 206 -30.25 -11.21 -14.07
CA LYS A 206 -29.29 -10.34 -14.77
C LYS A 206 -30.07 -9.28 -15.58
N PRO A 207 -29.77 -7.97 -15.45
CA PRO A 207 -30.48 -6.93 -16.19
C PRO A 207 -30.21 -7.02 -17.70
N SER A 208 -31.02 -6.32 -18.51
CA SER A 208 -30.80 -6.20 -19.97
C SER A 208 -29.70 -5.19 -20.31
N LEU A 209 -29.50 -4.21 -19.44
CA LEU A 209 -28.47 -3.18 -19.52
C LEU A 209 -27.59 -3.28 -18.28
N GLU A 210 -26.28 -3.37 -18.48
CA GLU A 210 -25.26 -3.38 -17.44
C GLU A 210 -24.39 -2.12 -17.59
N HIS A 211 -23.50 -1.89 -16.64
CA HIS A 211 -22.47 -0.86 -16.73
C HIS A 211 -21.09 -1.51 -16.61
N ALA A 212 -20.12 -1.03 -17.38
CA ALA A 212 -18.71 -1.26 -17.10
C ALA A 212 -18.09 -0.03 -16.46
N VAL A 213 -17.55 -0.21 -15.26
CA VAL A 213 -16.70 0.77 -14.60
C VAL A 213 -15.26 0.45 -14.94
N ILE A 214 -14.60 1.35 -15.66
CA ILE A 214 -13.22 1.18 -16.08
C ILE A 214 -12.32 1.72 -15.00
N VAL A 215 -11.44 0.87 -14.51
CA VAL A 215 -10.49 1.21 -13.45
C VAL A 215 -9.05 1.05 -13.92
N GLU A 216 -8.15 1.82 -13.30
CA GLU A 216 -6.71 1.71 -13.49
C GLU A 216 -6.06 1.12 -12.23
N VAL A 217 -5.26 0.08 -12.43
CA VAL A 217 -4.48 -0.59 -11.38
C VAL A 217 -3.01 -0.61 -11.80
N GLY A 218 -2.23 0.32 -11.28
CA GLY A 218 -0.86 0.52 -11.77
C GLY A 218 -0.89 1.07 -13.19
N ASN A 219 -0.38 0.31 -14.16
CA ASN A 219 -0.38 0.68 -15.58
C ASN A 219 -1.37 -0.16 -16.42
N GLU A 220 -2.20 -0.97 -15.77
CA GLU A 220 -3.15 -1.86 -16.42
C GLU A 220 -4.58 -1.35 -16.22
N ARG A 221 -5.43 -1.55 -17.23
CA ARG A 221 -6.85 -1.19 -17.19
C ARG A 221 -7.70 -2.44 -17.04
N LEU A 222 -8.76 -2.31 -16.26
CA LEU A 222 -9.72 -3.37 -16.01
C LEU A 222 -11.14 -2.82 -16.08
N GLY A 223 -12.03 -3.52 -16.79
CA GLY A 223 -13.47 -3.26 -16.74
C GLY A 223 -14.13 -4.06 -15.63
N LEU A 224 -14.91 -3.41 -14.78
CA LEU A 224 -15.75 -4.06 -13.79
C LEU A 224 -17.20 -3.98 -14.24
N VAL A 225 -17.78 -5.10 -14.66
CA VAL A 225 -19.18 -5.15 -15.08
C VAL A 225 -20.07 -5.30 -13.84
N VAL A 226 -20.99 -4.36 -13.71
CA VAL A 226 -21.97 -4.22 -12.62
C VAL A 226 -23.37 -4.04 -13.21
N ASP A 227 -24.41 -4.25 -12.41
CA ASP A 227 -25.77 -4.01 -12.90
C ASP A 227 -26.01 -2.50 -13.05
N THR A 228 -25.70 -1.73 -12.00
CA THR A 228 -25.97 -0.28 -12.01
C THR A 228 -24.92 0.52 -11.25
N VAL A 229 -24.69 1.75 -11.71
CA VAL A 229 -23.90 2.76 -11.01
C VAL A 229 -24.87 3.70 -10.29
N ILE A 230 -24.79 3.76 -8.95
CA ILE A 230 -25.68 4.57 -8.14
C ILE A 230 -25.19 6.01 -8.07
N GLY A 231 -23.88 6.19 -7.85
CA GLY A 231 -23.28 7.52 -7.75
C GLY A 231 -22.07 7.56 -6.83
N GLN A 232 -21.58 8.78 -6.59
CA GLN A 232 -20.41 9.02 -5.73
C GLN A 232 -20.84 9.23 -4.28
N GLN A 233 -20.04 8.71 -3.35
CA GLN A 233 -20.22 8.96 -1.92
C GLN A 233 -18.89 8.91 -1.16
N GLN A 234 -18.82 9.66 -0.07
CA GLN A 234 -17.75 9.50 0.92
C GLN A 234 -18.13 8.42 1.92
N THR A 235 -17.19 7.52 2.18
CA THR A 235 -17.47 6.37 3.03
C THR A 235 -16.26 5.96 3.87
N VAL A 236 -16.53 5.32 5.01
CA VAL A 236 -15.51 4.95 5.98
C VAL A 236 -15.21 3.47 5.86
N ILE A 237 -14.00 3.11 5.44
CA ILE A 237 -13.62 1.69 5.33
C ILE A 237 -13.36 1.13 6.72
N LYS A 238 -14.07 0.05 7.04
CA LYS A 238 -13.79 -0.83 8.17
C LYS A 238 -13.13 -2.10 7.64
N ASN A 239 -12.01 -2.48 8.24
CA ASN A 239 -11.37 -3.76 7.95
C ASN A 239 -12.30 -4.90 8.40
N LEU A 240 -12.42 -5.93 7.58
CA LEU A 240 -13.14 -7.15 7.94
C LEU A 240 -12.31 -7.91 9.00
N SER A 241 -12.88 -8.12 10.19
CA SER A 241 -12.25 -8.84 11.30
C SER A 241 -12.80 -10.27 11.43
N GLY A 242 -12.05 -11.17 12.08
CA GLY A 242 -12.57 -12.48 12.48
C GLY A 242 -12.58 -13.56 11.39
N GLY A 243 -11.43 -13.83 10.77
CA GLY A 243 -11.28 -14.89 9.75
C GLY A 243 -11.65 -14.47 8.32
N LEU A 244 -12.19 -13.26 8.15
CA LEU A 244 -12.48 -12.62 6.86
C LEU A 244 -11.29 -11.79 6.33
N THR A 245 -10.09 -12.03 6.87
CA THR A 245 -8.84 -11.41 6.42
C THR A 245 -8.31 -12.19 5.22
N ASN A 246 -8.15 -11.56 4.06
CA ASN A 246 -7.89 -12.15 2.72
C ASN A 246 -9.12 -12.74 2.01
N LEU A 247 -10.16 -11.94 1.78
CA LEU A 247 -11.11 -12.26 0.72
C LEU A 247 -10.60 -11.67 -0.60
N ASP A 248 -10.29 -12.53 -1.56
CA ASP A 248 -9.84 -12.11 -2.89
C ASP A 248 -10.87 -11.14 -3.50
N GLY A 249 -10.39 -9.95 -3.88
CA GLY A 249 -11.21 -8.91 -4.47
C GLY A 249 -11.92 -7.97 -3.49
N LEU A 250 -11.71 -8.09 -2.16
CA LEU A 250 -12.31 -7.20 -1.15
C LEU A 250 -11.25 -6.55 -0.24
N ALA A 251 -11.30 -5.22 -0.13
CA ALA A 251 -10.46 -4.43 0.75
C ALA A 251 -11.06 -4.22 2.15
N GLY A 252 -12.39 -4.29 2.26
CA GLY A 252 -13.09 -4.05 3.52
C GLY A 252 -14.61 -3.95 3.35
N ALA A 253 -15.28 -3.36 4.34
CA ALA A 253 -16.70 -3.02 4.26
C ALA A 253 -16.94 -1.62 4.83
N THR A 254 -18.06 -1.03 4.46
CA THR A 254 -18.51 0.26 4.97
C THR A 254 -20.01 0.21 5.29
N ILE A 255 -20.47 1.17 6.08
CA ILE A 255 -21.89 1.41 6.36
C ILE A 255 -22.31 2.65 5.58
N LEU A 256 -23.33 2.49 4.73
CA LEU A 256 -23.93 3.55 3.93
C LEU A 256 -24.80 4.47 4.80
N GLY A 257 -25.20 5.62 4.25
CA GLY A 257 -26.03 6.60 4.97
C GLY A 257 -27.42 6.08 5.36
N ASP A 258 -27.93 5.06 4.65
CA ASP A 258 -29.18 4.36 4.94
C ASP A 258 -28.99 3.19 5.94
N GLY A 259 -27.77 2.98 6.44
CA GLY A 259 -27.42 1.89 7.35
C GLY A 259 -27.12 0.56 6.67
N ALA A 260 -27.26 0.46 5.35
CA ALA A 260 -26.89 -0.75 4.62
C ALA A 260 -25.37 -0.96 4.61
N VAL A 261 -24.94 -2.21 4.53
CA VAL A 261 -23.52 -2.54 4.41
C VAL A 261 -23.14 -2.59 2.93
N ALA A 262 -22.00 -2.01 2.58
CA ALA A 262 -21.42 -2.15 1.26
C ALA A 262 -19.99 -2.68 1.35
N LEU A 263 -19.61 -3.55 0.43
CA LEU A 263 -18.27 -4.14 0.37
C LEU A 263 -17.36 -3.24 -0.47
N VAL A 264 -16.15 -2.95 0.04
CA VAL A 264 -15.15 -2.15 -0.69
C VAL A 264 -14.26 -3.08 -1.49
N LEU A 265 -14.14 -2.85 -2.80
CA LEU A 265 -13.38 -3.73 -3.69
C LEU A 265 -11.87 -3.54 -3.55
N ASP A 266 -11.13 -4.65 -3.54
CA ASP A 266 -9.68 -4.65 -3.79
C ASP A 266 -9.42 -4.94 -5.26
N LEU A 267 -9.12 -3.88 -6.02
CA LEU A 267 -8.92 -3.96 -7.46
C LEU A 267 -7.71 -4.84 -7.84
N LYS A 268 -6.66 -4.86 -7.01
CA LYS A 268 -5.48 -5.71 -7.27
C LYS A 268 -5.84 -7.19 -7.17
N GLY A 269 -6.69 -7.55 -6.20
CA GLY A 269 -7.20 -8.91 -6.02
C GLY A 269 -8.10 -9.38 -7.16
N LEU A 270 -8.71 -8.48 -7.94
CA LEU A 270 -9.58 -8.83 -9.08
C LEU A 270 -8.81 -9.03 -10.40
N MET A 271 -7.56 -8.55 -10.50
CA MET A 271 -6.75 -8.68 -11.72
C MET A 271 -6.52 -10.13 -12.17
N PRO A 272 -6.26 -11.11 -11.29
CA PRO A 272 -6.10 -12.50 -11.71
C PRO A 272 -7.35 -13.09 -12.38
N GLU A 273 -8.56 -12.68 -11.96
CA GLU A 273 -9.82 -13.14 -12.58
C GLU A 273 -9.95 -12.65 -14.02
N ALA A 274 -9.45 -11.44 -14.33
CA ALA A 274 -9.42 -10.93 -15.69
C ALA A 274 -8.48 -11.73 -16.61
N ARG A 275 -7.38 -12.25 -16.05
CA ARG A 275 -6.32 -12.94 -16.79
C ARG A 275 -6.58 -14.43 -17.03
N LYS A 276 -7.44 -15.07 -16.22
CA LYS A 276 -7.80 -16.49 -16.39
C LYS A 276 -8.35 -16.76 -17.79
N ASP A 277 -9.08 -15.82 -18.39
CA ASP A 277 -9.65 -15.97 -19.72
C ASP A 277 -8.72 -15.55 -20.88
N GLU A 278 -7.78 -14.63 -20.67
CA GLU A 278 -6.76 -14.29 -21.69
C GLU A 278 -5.87 -15.52 -22.04
N SER A 279 -5.62 -16.39 -21.06
CA SER A 279 -4.83 -17.62 -21.26
C SER A 279 -5.54 -18.67 -22.13
N LEU A 280 -6.88 -18.65 -22.18
CA LEU A 280 -7.69 -19.54 -23.01
C LEU A 280 -7.75 -19.06 -24.47
N MET A 281 -7.56 -17.77 -24.72
CA MET A 281 -7.60 -17.18 -26.06
C MET A 281 -6.25 -17.17 -26.78
N SER A 282 -5.13 -17.14 -26.04
CA SER A 282 -3.77 -17.21 -26.62
C SER A 282 -3.31 -18.63 -26.98
N ALA A 283 -4.13 -19.64 -26.68
CA ALA A 283 -3.87 -21.05 -26.97
C ALA A 283 -4.60 -21.59 -28.23
N ASN A 284 -5.29 -20.72 -28.99
CA ASN A 284 -5.96 -21.08 -30.25
C ASN A 284 -5.45 -20.24 -31.42
#